data_AF-A0A401QD58-F1
#
_entry.id   AF-A0A401QD58-F1
#
_cell.length_a   1.000
_cell.length_b   1.000
_cell.length_c   1.000
_cell.angle_alpha   90.00
_cell.angle_beta   90.00
_cell.angle_gamma   90.00
#
_symmetry.space_group_name_H-M   'P 1'
#
loop_
_entity.id
_entity.type
_entity.pdbx_description
1 polymer ?
#
loop_
_entity_poly.entity_id
_entity_poly.type
_entity_poly.pdbx_seq_one_letter_code
_entity_poly.pdbx_strand_id
1 'polypeptide(L)'
;LSKGQVTSDYYRFLAKNGGYVWLKTQATAIYNSKNSRPECIVCINFVLSAVLEDTVIFSLDQTRGIQEPASDLGKSQDLLSLWNENPEKLEELAPTPGDIIVPLEFTGTRGAQG
;
A
#
# COMPACT_ATOMS: atom_id res chain seq x y z
N LEU A 1 5.81 -17.35 -31.68
CA LEU A 1 6.19 -16.12 -30.95
C LEU A 1 7.21 -15.38 -31.80
N SER A 2 6.91 -14.17 -32.26
CA SER A 2 7.88 -13.34 -32.97
C SER A 2 9.00 -12.90 -32.01
N LYS A 3 10.21 -12.71 -32.53
CA LYS A 3 11.32 -12.17 -31.73
C LYS A 3 10.90 -10.84 -31.10
N GLY A 4 11.10 -10.70 -29.79
CA GLY A 4 10.74 -9.49 -29.04
C GLY A 4 9.31 -9.46 -28.50
N GLN A 5 8.49 -10.51 -28.71
CA GLN A 5 7.15 -10.61 -28.13
C GLN A 5 7.07 -11.76 -27.13
N VAL A 6 6.43 -11.49 -25.98
CA VAL A 6 6.17 -12.49 -24.95
C VAL A 6 4.77 -12.29 -24.38
N THR A 7 4.22 -13.37 -23.84
CA THR A 7 2.97 -13.34 -23.09
C THR A 7 3.23 -14.03 -21.76
N SER A 8 2.89 -13.36 -20.66
CA SER A 8 3.00 -13.94 -19.33
C SER A 8 1.93 -15.00 -19.10
N ASP A 9 2.15 -15.84 -18.10
CA ASP A 9 1.05 -16.54 -17.42
C ASP A 9 0.22 -15.57 -16.57
N TYR A 10 -0.80 -16.10 -15.91
CA TYR A 10 -1.61 -15.32 -14.98
C TYR A 10 -0.80 -14.98 -13.72
N TYR A 11 -0.84 -13.71 -13.33
CA TYR A 11 -0.16 -13.24 -12.13
C TYR A 11 -1.02 -12.24 -11.35
N ARG A 12 -0.64 -12.02 -10.09
CA ARG A 12 -1.34 -11.09 -9.19
C ARG A 12 -0.74 -9.70 -9.32
N PHE A 13 -1.59 -8.70 -9.52
CA PHE A 13 -1.22 -7.29 -9.45
C PHE A 13 -1.90 -6.67 -8.23
N LEU A 14 -1.09 -6.14 -7.30
CA LEU A 14 -1.57 -5.65 -6.01
C LEU A 14 -2.42 -4.38 -6.20
N ALA A 15 -3.60 -4.35 -5.59
CA ALA A 15 -4.45 -3.16 -5.59
C ALA A 15 -3.99 -2.17 -4.50
N LYS A 16 -4.34 -0.88 -4.67
CA LYS A 16 -3.79 0.20 -3.84
C LYS A 16 -4.11 0.08 -2.35
N ASN A 17 -5.26 -0.49 -1.99
CA ASN A 17 -5.78 -0.48 -0.61
C ASN A 17 -6.04 -1.90 -0.07
N GLY A 18 -5.18 -2.86 -0.43
CA GLY A 18 -5.35 -4.27 -0.09
C GLY A 18 -5.80 -5.12 -1.28
N GLY A 19 -5.60 -6.43 -1.19
CA GLY A 19 -5.98 -7.39 -2.23
C GLY A 19 -5.14 -7.34 -3.51
N TYR A 20 -5.62 -8.04 -4.52
CA TYR A 20 -5.01 -8.10 -5.86
C TYR A 20 -6.04 -8.37 -6.96
N VAL A 21 -5.66 -8.08 -8.20
CA VAL A 21 -6.38 -8.51 -9.41
C VAL A 21 -5.53 -9.52 -10.18
N TRP A 22 -6.17 -10.47 -10.87
CA TRP A 22 -5.47 -11.37 -11.80
C TRP A 22 -5.24 -10.65 -13.13
N LEU A 23 -3.98 -10.61 -13.56
CA LEU A 23 -3.57 -10.04 -14.85
C LEU A 23 -2.90 -11.09 -15.73
N LYS A 24 -2.95 -10.81 -17.03
CA LYS A 24 -2.07 -11.39 -18.05
C LYS A 24 -1.50 -10.27 -18.89
N THR A 25 -0.21 -10.34 -19.21
CA THR A 25 0.45 -9.27 -19.96
C THR A 25 1.06 -9.80 -21.24
N GLN A 26 0.73 -9.13 -22.35
CA GLN A 26 1.45 -9.28 -23.59
C GLN A 26 2.43 -8.12 -23.72
N ALA A 27 3.73 -8.44 -23.79
CA ALA A 27 4.78 -7.46 -23.90
C ALA A 27 5.48 -7.55 -25.26
N THR A 28 5.74 -6.40 -25.87
CA THR A 28 6.47 -6.28 -27.15
C THR A 28 7.61 -5.28 -26.99
N ALA A 29 8.84 -5.71 -27.27
CA ALA A 29 9.99 -4.82 -27.35
C ALA A 29 9.98 -4.05 -28.68
N ILE A 30 10.10 -2.73 -28.58
CA ILE A 30 10.21 -1.83 -29.73
C ILE A 30 11.68 -1.43 -29.88
N TYR A 31 12.19 -1.58 -31.10
CA TYR A 31 13.57 -1.24 -31.45
C TYR A 31 13.57 -0.07 -32.42
N ASN A 32 14.54 0.83 -32.24
CA ASN A 32 14.76 1.93 -33.15
C ASN A 32 15.21 1.39 -34.51
N SER A 33 14.47 1.72 -35.57
CA SER A 33 14.71 1.20 -36.91
C SER A 33 16.05 1.62 -37.52
N LYS A 34 16.67 2.71 -37.05
CA LYS A 34 17.92 3.25 -37.60
C LYS A 34 19.17 2.55 -37.07
N ASN A 35 19.14 2.07 -35.83
CA ASN A 35 20.32 1.51 -35.15
C ASN A 35 20.07 0.20 -34.40
N SER A 36 18.85 -0.35 -34.51
CA SER A 36 18.41 -1.60 -33.86
C SER A 36 18.58 -1.62 -32.34
N ARG A 37 18.65 -0.46 -31.68
CA ARG A 37 18.72 -0.37 -30.22
C ARG A 37 17.33 -0.51 -29.59
N PRO A 38 17.20 -1.18 -28.44
CA PRO A 38 15.93 -1.24 -27.72
C PRO A 38 15.54 0.17 -27.27
N GLU A 39 14.31 0.57 -27.57
CA GLU A 39 13.78 1.90 -27.27
C GLU A 39 12.79 1.84 -26.10
N CYS A 40 11.82 0.94 -26.17
CA CYS A 40 10.86 0.73 -25.10
C CYS A 40 10.25 -0.68 -25.14
N ILE A 41 9.47 -1.00 -24.10
CA ILE A 41 8.63 -2.19 -24.06
C ILE A 41 7.19 -1.72 -23.94
N VAL A 42 6.33 -2.15 -24.85
CA VAL A 42 4.89 -1.90 -24.79
C VAL A 42 4.24 -3.10 -24.11
N CYS A 43 3.53 -2.85 -23.01
CA CYS A 43 2.81 -3.85 -22.25
C CYS A 43 1.30 -3.64 -22.37
N ILE A 44 0.60 -4.64 -22.89
CA ILE A 44 -0.86 -4.70 -22.90
C ILE A 44 -1.27 -5.61 -21.74
N ASN A 45 -1.90 -5.02 -20.72
CA ASN A 45 -2.35 -5.72 -19.52
C ASN A 45 -3.83 -6.06 -19.65
N PHE A 46 -4.16 -7.35 -19.63
CA PHE A 46 -5.53 -7.84 -19.57
C PHE A 46 -5.89 -8.08 -18.12
N VAL A 47 -6.88 -7.33 -17.61
CA VAL A 47 -7.44 -7.54 -16.27
C VAL A 47 -8.48 -8.64 -16.35
N LEU A 48 -8.30 -9.70 -15.56
CA LEU A 48 -9.06 -10.95 -15.65
C LEU A 48 -10.01 -11.15 -14.46
N SER A 49 -9.91 -10.32 -13.42
CA SER A 49 -10.76 -10.39 -12.23
C SER A 49 -11.08 -9.01 -11.65
N ALA A 50 -12.11 -8.96 -10.80
CA ALA A 50 -12.24 -7.90 -9.80
C ALA A 50 -11.14 -8.02 -8.73
N VAL A 51 -11.08 -7.05 -7.82
CA VAL A 51 -10.17 -7.12 -6.66
C VAL A 51 -10.61 -8.27 -5.76
N LEU A 52 -9.67 -9.17 -5.46
CA LEU A 52 -9.84 -10.29 -4.55
C LEU A 52 -9.06 -10.02 -3.26
N GLU A 53 -9.58 -10.50 -2.14
CA GLU A 53 -8.96 -10.35 -0.81
C GLU A 53 -8.65 -8.88 -0.47
N ASP A 54 -9.57 -7.96 -0.79
CA ASP A 54 -9.43 -6.52 -0.65
C ASP A 54 -9.15 -6.03 0.79
N THR A 55 -9.46 -6.85 1.79
CA THR A 55 -9.13 -6.59 3.20
C THR A 55 -7.73 -7.05 3.61
N VAL A 56 -7.04 -7.85 2.78
CA VAL A 56 -5.73 -8.43 3.09
C VAL A 56 -4.62 -7.55 2.53
N ILE A 57 -3.62 -7.25 3.36
CA ILE A 57 -2.44 -6.47 2.98
C ILE A 57 -1.28 -7.42 2.64
N PHE A 58 -0.81 -7.36 1.40
CA PHE A 58 0.34 -8.14 0.91
C PHE A 58 1.64 -7.35 0.85
N SER A 59 1.57 -6.01 0.78
CA SER A 59 2.72 -5.10 0.76
C SER A 59 2.44 -3.85 1.60
N LEU A 60 3.49 -3.29 2.21
CA LEU A 60 3.40 -2.04 2.98
C LEU A 60 2.94 -0.86 2.11
N ASP A 61 3.20 -0.88 0.80
CA ASP A 61 2.72 0.18 -0.10
C ASP A 61 1.19 0.25 -0.19
N GLN A 62 0.49 -0.84 0.15
CA GLN A 62 -0.98 -0.90 0.15
C GLN A 62 -1.63 -0.20 1.36
N THR A 63 -0.84 0.17 2.37
CA THR A 63 -1.34 0.88 3.56
C THR A 63 -1.24 2.40 3.42
N ARG A 64 -0.55 2.91 2.39
CA ARG A 64 -0.36 4.36 2.16
C ARG A 64 -1.67 5.11 1.88
N GLY A 65 -2.71 4.44 1.40
CA GLY A 65 -4.06 5.01 1.24
C GLY A 65 -4.93 4.95 2.51
N ILE A 66 -4.50 4.22 3.53
CA ILE A 66 -5.20 4.06 4.82
C ILE A 66 -4.71 5.14 5.83
N GLN A 67 -3.59 5.81 5.55
CA GLN A 67 -2.99 6.87 6.38
C GLN A 67 -3.65 8.25 6.24
N GLU A 68 -4.95 8.33 5.97
CA GLU A 68 -5.72 9.55 6.23
C GLU A 68 -6.81 9.26 7.28
N PRO A 69 -6.45 9.07 8.57
CA PRO A 69 -7.26 9.67 9.60
C PRO A 69 -7.00 11.18 9.51
N ALA A 70 -7.93 11.91 8.91
CA ALA A 70 -8.06 13.35 9.10
C ALA A 70 -8.40 13.64 10.58
N SER A 71 -7.42 13.48 11.48
CA SER A 71 -7.36 14.02 12.85
C SER A 71 -6.22 13.37 13.65
N ASP A 72 -4.95 13.74 13.38
CA ASP A 72 -3.93 13.88 14.45
C ASP A 72 -2.54 14.37 13.99
N LEU A 73 -2.40 14.90 12.76
CA LEU A 73 -1.13 15.53 12.35
C LEU A 73 -0.75 16.74 13.24
N GLY A 74 -1.70 17.31 13.99
CA GLY A 74 -1.44 18.32 15.02
C GLY A 74 -0.66 17.80 16.22
N LYS A 75 -0.92 16.56 16.69
CA LYS A 75 -0.24 16.01 17.87
C LYS A 75 1.22 15.67 17.60
N SER A 76 1.57 15.20 16.41
CA SER A 76 2.96 14.84 16.13
C SER A 76 3.88 16.06 16.13
N GLN A 77 3.37 17.23 15.73
CA GLN A 77 4.13 18.48 15.78
C GLN A 77 4.19 19.03 17.21
N ASP A 78 3.11 18.90 17.98
CA ASP A 78 3.05 19.28 19.40
C ASP A 78 3.90 18.38 20.32
N LEU A 79 4.02 17.08 20.03
CA LEU A 79 4.89 16.18 20.79
C LEU A 79 6.38 16.44 20.51
N LEU A 80 6.72 16.86 19.29
CA LEU A 80 8.12 17.18 18.93
C LEU A 80 8.57 18.51 19.56
N SER A 81 7.68 19.49 19.66
CA SER A 81 7.96 20.74 20.39
C SER A 81 8.04 20.50 21.90
N LEU A 82 7.14 19.69 22.48
CA LEU A 82 7.20 19.27 23.88
C LEU A 82 8.52 18.54 24.21
N TRP A 83 8.99 17.65 23.33
CA TRP A 83 10.28 16.96 23.50
C TRP A 83 11.45 17.95 23.56
N ASN A 84 11.48 18.91 22.64
CA ASN A 84 12.57 19.88 22.55
C ASN A 84 12.57 20.90 23.69
N GLU A 85 11.40 21.23 24.25
CA GLU A 85 11.28 22.15 25.38
C GLU A 85 11.52 21.47 26.73
N ASN A 86 10.99 20.27 26.96
CA ASN A 86 11.24 19.51 28.18
C ASN A 86 10.94 18.00 28.00
N PRO A 87 11.96 17.13 27.92
CA PRO A 87 11.75 15.70 27.73
C PRO A 87 11.06 15.01 28.92
N GLU A 88 11.15 15.55 30.13
CA GLU A 88 10.56 14.92 31.32
C GLU A 88 9.02 15.05 31.39
N LYS A 89 8.45 16.06 30.72
CA LYS A 89 6.98 16.19 30.60
C LYS A 89 6.34 15.06 29.81
N LEU A 90 7.10 14.37 28.97
CA LEU A 90 6.62 13.21 28.21
C LEU A 90 6.59 11.94 29.07
N GLU A 91 7.49 11.82 30.04
CA GLU A 91 7.49 10.70 30.99
C GLU A 91 6.29 10.77 31.95
N GLU A 92 5.81 11.97 32.28
CA GLU A 92 4.59 12.18 33.09
C GLU A 92 3.30 11.82 32.33
N LEU A 93 3.36 11.73 31.00
CA LEU A 93 2.27 11.25 30.15
C LEU A 93 2.29 9.73 29.96
N ALA A 94 3.29 9.04 30.50
CA ALA A 94 3.30 7.58 30.48
C ALA A 94 2.15 7.05 31.38
N PRO A 95 1.45 5.99 30.96
CA PRO A 95 0.39 5.41 31.76
C PRO A 95 0.96 4.96 33.13
N THR A 96 0.28 5.36 34.20
CA THR A 96 0.66 5.02 35.57
C THR A 96 0.30 3.55 35.83
N PRO A 97 1.04 2.80 36.68
CA PRO A 97 0.64 1.45 37.05
C PRO A 97 -0.78 1.42 37.63
N GLY A 98 -1.72 0.83 36.90
CA GLY A 98 -3.15 0.80 37.25
C GLY A 98 -4.07 1.45 36.22
N ASP A 99 -3.51 2.17 35.23
CA ASP A 99 -4.30 2.68 34.11
C ASP A 99 -4.88 1.52 33.29
N ILE A 100 -6.11 1.71 32.82
CA ILE A 100 -6.80 0.74 31.97
C ILE A 100 -6.00 0.62 30.69
N ILE A 101 -5.33 -0.53 30.51
CA ILE A 101 -4.75 -0.90 29.22
C ILE A 101 -5.93 -1.04 28.26
N VAL A 102 -6.15 -0.04 27.42
CA VAL A 102 -7.07 -0.15 26.29
C VAL A 102 -6.34 -1.01 25.27
N PRO A 103 -6.75 -2.28 25.04
CA PRO A 103 -6.17 -3.06 23.97
C PRO A 103 -6.41 -2.30 22.67
N LEU A 104 -5.35 -2.08 21.90
CA LEU A 104 -5.46 -1.55 20.54
C LEU A 104 -6.11 -2.63 19.67
N GLU A 105 -7.43 -2.67 19.72
CA GLU A 105 -8.30 -3.46 18.85
C GLU A 105 -8.24 -2.81 17.46
N PHE A 106 -7.33 -3.29 16.60
CA PHE A 106 -7.37 -3.02 15.17
C PHE A 106 -8.52 -3.81 14.54
N THR A 107 -9.76 -3.48 14.95
CA THR A 107 -10.95 -4.03 14.31
C THR A 107 -11.11 -3.36 12.96
N GLY A 108 -10.68 -4.09 11.91
CA GLY A 108 -11.24 -3.87 10.59
C GLY A 108 -12.75 -3.93 10.71
N THR A 109 -13.41 -2.82 10.38
CA THR A 109 -14.85 -2.62 10.45
C THR A 109 -15.60 -3.76 9.76
N ARG A 110 -16.12 -4.71 10.55
CA ARG A 110 -17.24 -5.55 10.12
C ARG A 110 -18.53 -4.77 10.34
N GLY A 111 -18.87 -3.93 9.37
CA GLY A 111 -20.24 -3.50 9.16
C GLY A 111 -20.99 -4.64 8.45
N ALA A 112 -21.65 -5.50 9.22
CA ALA A 112 -22.73 -6.33 8.71
C ALA A 112 -23.97 -6.05 9.56
N GLN A 113 -24.83 -5.17 9.04
CA GLN A 113 -26.20 -5.05 9.48
C GLN A 113 -26.95 -6.34 9.09
N GLY A 114 -27.74 -6.85 10.02
CA GLY A 114 -28.70 -7.94 9.87
C GLY A 114 -29.54 -8.01 11.14
#